data_AF-A0A6J3ASP8-F1
#
_entry.id   AF-A0A6J3ASP8-F1
#
_cell.length_a   1.000
_cell.length_b   1.000
_cell.length_c   1.000
_cell.angle_alpha   90.00
_cell.angle_beta   90.00
_cell.angle_gamma   90.00
#
_symmetry.space_group_name_H-M   'P 1'
#
loop_
_entity.id
_entity.type
_entity.pdbx_description
1 polymer ?
#
loop_
_entity_poly.entity_id
_entity_poly.type
_entity_poly.pdbx_seq_one_letter_code
_entity_poly.pdbx_strand_id
1 'polypeptide(L)'
;MNECTGACLGAQLAESLGKGGAVNLNAHKPVVTSVEPAPRFPLLPPLARDARGGSLKTFRALLTLAAGADGPPGQPLGERMRHVPTGRPQREKRAAVHGGVFWSRGLEEQVPRGFSEAQAAAWLEAARGARVVALERGGCGRSSNRLARFADGTRACVRYGINPEQIQGEALSYYLARLLGLQRHVPPLALARVEARGAQWAQVQEELRAAHWTEGSVVSLTRWLPNLTDVVVPSPWRSEDGHLRPLRAAGGELANRSQAELVDLVQWTDLILFDYLTANFDRLVSNLFSLQWDPRVMQRATSNLHRGPGGALVFLDNEAGLVHGYRVAGMWDKYNEPLLQSVCVFRERTARRVLELHRGQDAAARLLRLYQHHEPRFPELAALAEPHAQLLQRRLDFLAKHILHCKAKYGR
;
A
#
# COMPACT_ATOMS: atom_id res chain seq x y z
N MET A 1 -3.14 19.74 -21.62
CA MET A 1 -4.49 19.79 -21.04
C MET A 1 -4.83 18.36 -20.66
N ASN A 2 -4.55 17.98 -19.41
CA ASN A 2 -4.61 16.58 -19.00
C ASN A 2 -5.81 16.36 -18.08
N GLU A 3 -6.59 15.35 -18.44
CA GLU A 3 -7.70 14.80 -17.70
C GLU A 3 -7.24 14.37 -16.30
N CYS A 4 -7.70 15.10 -15.28
CA CYS A 4 -7.73 14.61 -13.91
C CYS A 4 -8.74 13.46 -13.85
N THR A 5 -8.26 12.22 -13.89
CA THR A 5 -9.05 11.05 -13.52
C THR A 5 -9.55 11.22 -12.08
N GLY A 6 -10.84 10.98 -11.84
CA GLY A 6 -11.62 11.39 -10.65
C GLY A 6 -11.11 10.99 -9.25
N ALA A 7 -9.99 10.28 -9.12
CA ALA A 7 -9.30 10.06 -7.86
C ALA A 7 -8.70 11.36 -7.27
N CYS A 8 -8.23 12.30 -8.10
CA CYS A 8 -7.70 13.58 -7.64
C CYS A 8 -8.75 14.48 -6.99
N LEU A 9 -10.02 14.41 -7.43
CA LEU A 9 -11.09 15.25 -6.88
C LEU A 9 -11.43 14.85 -5.43
N GLY A 10 -11.39 13.56 -5.10
CA GLY A 10 -11.67 13.07 -3.75
C GLY A 10 -10.68 13.57 -2.71
N ALA A 11 -9.38 13.62 -3.06
CA ALA A 11 -8.32 14.13 -2.20
C ALA A 11 -8.39 15.66 -2.03
N GLN A 12 -8.70 16.40 -3.09
CA GLN A 12 -8.85 17.87 -3.03
C GLN A 12 -10.11 18.31 -2.26
N LEU A 13 -11.21 17.56 -2.33
CA LEU A 13 -12.43 17.85 -1.57
C LEU A 13 -12.26 17.63 -0.07
N ALA A 14 -11.49 16.61 0.35
CA ALA A 14 -11.16 16.40 1.76
C ALA A 14 -10.34 17.57 2.36
N GLU A 15 -9.56 18.26 1.53
CA GLU A 15 -8.72 19.40 1.92
C GLU A 15 -9.53 20.69 2.14
N SER A 16 -10.66 20.86 1.44
CA SER A 16 -11.53 22.04 1.59
C SER A 16 -12.41 21.98 2.84
N LEU A 17 -12.70 20.79 3.39
CA LEU A 17 -13.58 20.62 4.56
C LEU A 17 -12.85 20.71 5.91
N GLY A 18 -11.50 20.66 5.90
CA GLY A 18 -10.67 20.77 7.11
C GLY A 18 -10.43 22.20 7.62
N LYS A 19 -11.06 23.22 7.02
CA LYS A 19 -10.89 24.65 7.37
C LYS A 19 -12.05 25.26 8.18
N GLY A 20 -12.93 24.45 8.78
CA GLY A 20 -14.01 24.93 9.65
C GLY A 20 -13.59 24.97 11.12
N GLY A 21 -13.56 26.17 11.71
CA GLY A 21 -13.16 26.43 13.09
C GLY A 21 -14.07 25.84 14.18
N ALA A 22 -13.50 25.74 15.37
CA ALA A 22 -14.09 25.17 16.58
C ALA A 22 -15.39 25.88 17.04
N VAL A 23 -16.38 25.09 17.44
CA VAL A 23 -17.47 25.54 18.32
C VAL A 23 -17.53 24.61 19.52
N ASN A 24 -17.50 25.21 20.70
CA ASN A 24 -17.38 24.59 22.00
C ASN A 24 -18.79 24.44 22.61
N LEU A 25 -19.22 23.24 22.98
CA LEU A 25 -20.41 23.03 23.83
C LEU A 25 -20.22 21.82 24.75
N ASN A 26 -20.16 22.12 26.05
CA ASN A 26 -20.22 21.19 27.17
C ASN A 26 -21.69 20.98 27.58
N ALA A 27 -22.13 19.73 27.77
CA ALA A 27 -23.16 19.36 28.76
C ALA A 27 -23.25 17.83 28.97
N HIS A 28 -23.24 17.42 30.23
CA HIS A 28 -23.40 16.04 30.72
C HIS A 28 -24.86 15.54 30.66
N LYS A 29 -25.08 14.25 30.33
CA LYS A 29 -25.56 13.19 31.26
C LYS A 29 -25.77 11.82 30.54
N PRO A 30 -25.84 10.70 31.29
CA PRO A 30 -25.52 9.34 30.82
C PRO A 30 -26.76 8.54 30.39
N VAL A 31 -26.56 7.34 29.78
CA VAL A 31 -27.23 6.06 30.10
C VAL A 31 -27.10 5.01 28.96
N VAL A 32 -26.74 3.78 29.40
CA VAL A 32 -27.04 2.42 28.88
C VAL A 32 -26.32 1.85 27.65
N THR A 33 -25.72 0.70 27.93
CA THR A 33 -25.17 -0.35 27.07
C THR A 33 -26.24 -1.06 26.23
N SER A 34 -26.06 -1.07 24.91
CA SER A 34 -26.60 -2.08 24.01
C SER A 34 -25.50 -2.54 23.05
N VAL A 35 -25.36 -3.85 22.90
CA VAL A 35 -24.40 -4.49 22.00
C VAL A 35 -25.01 -4.49 20.60
N GLU A 36 -24.49 -3.65 19.70
CA GLU A 36 -24.83 -3.67 18.27
C GLU A 36 -24.03 -4.76 17.52
N PRO A 37 -24.64 -5.43 16.52
CA PRO A 37 -23.96 -6.41 15.68
C PRO A 37 -23.00 -5.74 14.69
N ALA A 38 -21.97 -6.48 14.27
CA ALA A 38 -20.90 -6.03 13.38
C ALA A 38 -21.41 -5.38 12.07
N PRO A 39 -20.74 -4.32 11.56
CA PRO A 39 -21.17 -3.65 10.35
C PRO A 39 -20.99 -4.55 9.12
N ARG A 40 -22.04 -4.64 8.31
CA ARG A 40 -22.02 -5.17 6.94
C ARG A 40 -21.57 -4.05 6.00
N PHE A 41 -20.89 -4.41 4.91
CA PHE A 41 -20.62 -3.49 3.79
C PHE A 41 -21.89 -2.73 3.41
N PRO A 42 -21.82 -1.40 3.14
CA PRO A 42 -23.01 -0.65 2.75
C PRO A 42 -23.57 -1.23 1.44
N LEU A 43 -24.80 -1.75 1.52
CA LEU A 43 -25.57 -2.14 0.35
C LEU A 43 -25.87 -0.89 -0.49
N LEU A 44 -25.67 -1.01 -1.80
CA LEU A 44 -25.98 0.04 -2.77
C LEU A 44 -27.48 0.41 -2.71
N PRO A 45 -27.84 1.72 -2.71
CA PRO A 45 -29.24 2.12 -2.83
C PRO A 45 -29.78 1.81 -4.24
N PRO A 46 -31.08 1.48 -4.38
CA PRO A 46 -31.67 1.16 -5.68
C PRO A 46 -31.70 2.39 -6.59
N LEU A 47 -31.22 2.21 -7.82
CA LEU A 47 -31.19 3.23 -8.87
C LEU A 47 -32.64 3.63 -9.24
N ALA A 48 -33.01 4.87 -8.94
CA ALA A 48 -34.15 5.52 -9.57
C ALA A 48 -33.85 5.69 -11.07
N ARG A 49 -34.65 5.02 -11.90
CA ARG A 49 -34.68 5.28 -13.35
C ARG A 49 -35.32 6.64 -13.57
N ASP A 50 -34.53 7.61 -14.04
CA ASP A 50 -35.09 8.72 -14.78
C ASP A 50 -34.62 8.65 -16.23
N ALA A 51 -35.61 8.38 -17.09
CA ALA A 51 -35.52 8.51 -18.52
C ALA A 51 -35.65 9.99 -18.88
N ARG A 52 -34.68 10.54 -19.61
CA ARG A 52 -34.90 11.59 -20.62
C ARG A 52 -33.65 11.72 -21.50
N GLY A 53 -33.89 11.60 -22.81
CA GLY A 53 -32.89 11.33 -23.83
C GLY A 53 -31.99 12.50 -24.23
N GLY A 54 -30.97 12.19 -25.03
CA GLY A 54 -30.10 13.21 -25.60
C GLY A 54 -28.85 12.70 -26.33
N SER A 55 -29.07 12.06 -27.47
CA SER A 55 -28.18 12.03 -28.65
C SER A 55 -26.84 11.26 -28.63
N LEU A 56 -26.93 10.09 -29.27
CA LEU A 56 -25.91 9.35 -30.03
C LEU A 56 -24.80 10.19 -30.72
N LYS A 57 -23.55 9.76 -30.56
CA LYS A 57 -22.60 9.59 -31.69
C LYS A 57 -21.86 8.26 -31.58
N THR A 58 -22.47 7.27 -32.21
CA THR A 58 -21.89 6.21 -33.04
C THR A 58 -20.50 5.63 -32.70
N PHE A 59 -20.56 4.37 -32.25
CA PHE A 59 -19.56 3.32 -32.46
C PHE A 59 -19.11 3.22 -33.93
N ARG A 60 -17.82 2.91 -34.14
CA ARG A 60 -17.36 2.15 -35.31
C ARG A 60 -16.52 0.97 -34.83
N ALA A 61 -17.13 -0.21 -34.89
CA ALA A 61 -16.48 -1.51 -34.85
C ALA A 61 -16.36 -2.05 -36.29
N LEU A 62 -15.24 -2.68 -36.60
CA LEU A 62 -15.06 -3.72 -37.64
C LEU A 62 -13.97 -4.66 -37.06
N LEU A 63 -14.28 -5.85 -36.50
CA LEU A 63 -14.67 -7.14 -37.13
C LEU A 63 -13.50 -7.78 -37.91
N THR A 64 -12.82 -8.79 -37.37
CA THR A 64 -13.00 -10.27 -37.55
C THR A 64 -12.54 -10.79 -38.93
N LEU A 65 -11.98 -11.99 -39.15
CA LEU A 65 -12.37 -13.35 -38.72
C LEU A 65 -11.25 -14.37 -39.10
N ALA A 66 -11.39 -15.59 -38.56
CA ALA A 66 -10.56 -16.78 -38.77
C ALA A 66 -10.93 -17.62 -40.01
N ALA A 67 -10.06 -18.60 -40.35
CA ALA A 67 -10.31 -19.88 -41.04
C ALA A 67 -9.15 -20.83 -40.62
N GLY A 68 -9.29 -22.08 -40.16
CA GLY A 68 -10.02 -23.27 -40.68
C GLY A 68 -9.14 -23.98 -41.72
N ALA A 69 -8.86 -25.28 -41.79
CA ALA A 69 -9.10 -26.53 -41.06
C ALA A 69 -8.08 -27.58 -41.61
N ASP A 70 -7.91 -28.76 -40.96
CA ASP A 70 -7.87 -30.10 -41.61
C ASP A 70 -7.35 -31.22 -40.70
N GLY A 71 -7.93 -32.43 -40.87
CA GLY A 71 -7.53 -33.70 -40.26
C GLY A 71 -7.54 -34.86 -41.29
N PRO A 72 -7.46 -36.14 -40.87
CA PRO A 72 -6.26 -37.00 -40.92
C PRO A 72 -6.40 -38.20 -41.92
N PRO A 73 -5.47 -39.19 -41.97
CA PRO A 73 -5.69 -40.45 -41.22
C PRO A 73 -4.42 -41.29 -40.82
N GLY A 74 -4.60 -42.31 -39.96
CA GLY A 74 -3.76 -43.53 -39.93
C GLY A 74 -3.32 -44.07 -38.54
N GLN A 75 -3.94 -45.17 -38.07
CA GLN A 75 -3.42 -46.05 -37.01
C GLN A 75 -2.42 -47.08 -37.57
N PRO A 76 -1.60 -47.74 -36.73
CA PRO A 76 -1.93 -49.14 -36.41
C PRO A 76 -1.71 -49.56 -34.94
N LEU A 77 -2.28 -50.73 -34.64
CA LEU A 77 -2.33 -51.44 -33.37
C LEU A 77 -0.97 -51.90 -32.82
N GLY A 78 -0.89 -51.88 -31.48
CA GLY A 78 -0.40 -53.02 -30.69
C GLY A 78 1.01 -52.91 -30.11
N GLU A 79 1.10 -52.69 -28.80
CA GLU A 79 1.99 -53.49 -27.94
C GLU A 79 1.66 -53.29 -26.45
N ARG A 80 1.36 -54.41 -25.78
CA ARG A 80 1.24 -54.50 -24.32
C ARG A 80 2.64 -54.43 -23.73
N MET A 81 2.95 -53.39 -22.95
CA MET A 81 4.09 -53.44 -22.02
C MET A 81 3.73 -52.87 -20.64
N ARG A 82 3.52 -53.82 -19.73
CA ARG A 82 3.78 -53.83 -18.28
C ARG A 82 3.77 -52.49 -17.54
N HIS A 83 2.77 -52.35 -16.68
CA HIS A 83 2.78 -51.45 -15.53
C HIS A 83 4.09 -51.58 -14.73
N VAL A 84 4.84 -50.49 -14.69
CA VAL A 84 5.80 -50.21 -13.62
C VAL A 84 5.20 -49.04 -12.83
N PRO A 85 4.82 -49.20 -11.56
CA PRO A 85 4.41 -48.08 -10.74
C PRO A 85 5.65 -47.27 -10.39
N THR A 86 6.07 -46.37 -11.28
CA THR A 86 6.93 -45.25 -10.88
C THR A 86 6.04 -44.28 -10.11
N GLY A 87 5.87 -44.55 -8.82
CA GLY A 87 5.35 -43.58 -7.86
C GLY A 87 6.30 -42.39 -7.85
N ARG A 88 6.06 -41.42 -8.75
CA ARG A 88 6.44 -40.04 -8.45
C ARG A 88 5.74 -39.72 -7.14
N PRO A 89 6.44 -39.25 -6.09
CA PRO A 89 5.74 -38.74 -4.94
C PRO A 89 4.81 -37.67 -5.49
N GLN A 90 3.50 -37.89 -5.37
CA GLN A 90 2.51 -36.84 -5.54
C GLN A 90 3.05 -35.70 -4.71
N ARG A 91 3.37 -34.59 -5.38
CA ARG A 91 3.78 -33.36 -4.74
C ARG A 91 2.57 -32.97 -3.92
N GLU A 92 2.52 -33.41 -2.65
CA GLU A 92 1.45 -33.06 -1.72
C GLU A 92 1.24 -31.57 -1.89
N LYS A 93 0.02 -31.18 -2.28
CA LYS A 93 -0.34 -29.76 -2.40
C LYS A 93 -0.14 -29.17 -1.01
N ARG A 94 1.05 -28.61 -0.76
CA ARG A 94 1.39 -27.96 0.51
C ARG A 94 0.32 -26.90 0.73
N ALA A 95 -0.34 -26.98 1.87
CA ALA A 95 -1.39 -26.03 2.22
C ALA A 95 -0.85 -24.60 2.08
N ALA A 96 -1.62 -23.73 1.42
CA ALA A 96 -1.25 -22.32 1.25
C ALA A 96 -1.13 -21.60 2.60
N VAL A 97 -1.84 -22.10 3.62
CA VAL A 97 -1.91 -21.52 4.96
C VAL A 97 -1.44 -22.53 6.02
N HIS A 98 -0.48 -22.11 6.84
CA HIS A 98 0.01 -22.78 8.04
C HIS A 98 -0.70 -22.25 9.29
N GLY A 99 -1.02 -23.13 10.25
CA GLY A 99 -1.67 -22.74 11.52
C GLY A 99 -3.02 -22.02 11.35
N GLY A 100 -3.68 -22.19 10.20
CA GLY A 100 -5.00 -21.64 9.89
C GLY A 100 -5.04 -20.14 9.59
N VAL A 101 -3.99 -19.38 9.89
CA VAL A 101 -3.98 -17.91 9.70
C VAL A 101 -2.67 -17.36 9.16
N PHE A 102 -1.65 -18.18 8.97
CA PHE A 102 -0.36 -17.75 8.46
C PHE A 102 -0.12 -18.25 7.05
N TRP A 103 0.40 -17.42 6.16
CA TRP A 103 0.88 -17.92 4.88
C TRP A 103 1.94 -19.01 5.09
N SER A 104 1.94 -20.02 4.23
CA SER A 104 2.95 -21.07 4.32
C SER A 104 4.34 -20.48 4.09
N ARG A 105 5.34 -21.01 4.80
CA ARG A 105 6.74 -20.60 4.63
C ARG A 105 7.20 -20.63 3.18
N GLY A 106 6.75 -21.61 2.40
CA GLY A 106 7.07 -21.73 0.99
C GLY A 106 6.51 -20.58 0.14
N LEU A 107 5.33 -20.04 0.48
CA LEU A 107 4.78 -18.85 -0.18
C LEU A 107 5.53 -17.58 0.24
N GLU A 108 5.85 -17.43 1.54
CA GLU A 108 6.62 -16.28 2.02
C GLU A 108 8.01 -16.19 1.37
N GLU A 109 8.69 -17.32 1.18
CA GLU A 109 10.01 -17.40 0.54
C GLU A 109 9.98 -17.07 -0.96
N GLN A 110 8.81 -17.19 -1.60
CA GLN A 110 8.59 -16.81 -2.99
C GLN A 110 8.23 -15.34 -3.19
N VAL A 111 7.90 -14.62 -2.11
CA VAL A 111 7.69 -13.18 -2.20
C VAL A 111 8.99 -12.53 -2.69
N PRO A 112 8.93 -11.70 -3.76
CA PRO A 112 10.11 -11.05 -4.28
C PRO A 112 10.85 -10.26 -3.19
N ARG A 113 12.19 -10.35 -3.20
CA ARG A 113 13.02 -9.84 -2.11
C ARG A 113 12.90 -8.32 -1.89
N GLY A 114 12.51 -7.57 -2.92
CA GLY A 114 12.39 -6.11 -2.86
C GLY A 114 13.71 -5.44 -2.48
N PHE A 115 13.63 -4.42 -1.62
CA PHE A 115 14.82 -3.73 -1.09
C PHE A 115 15.43 -4.51 0.09
N SER A 116 16.69 -4.91 -0.03
CA SER A 116 17.44 -5.44 1.13
C SER A 116 17.90 -4.31 2.06
N GLU A 117 18.08 -4.62 3.34
CA GLU A 117 18.55 -3.62 4.33
C GLU A 117 19.92 -3.05 3.98
N ALA A 118 20.85 -3.89 3.52
CA ALA A 118 22.18 -3.45 3.11
C ALA A 118 22.13 -2.52 1.89
N GLN A 119 21.32 -2.85 0.87
CA GLN A 119 21.14 -1.98 -0.29
C GLN A 119 20.44 -0.67 0.06
N ALA A 120 19.45 -0.72 0.96
CA ALA A 120 18.77 0.48 1.43
C ALA A 120 19.73 1.38 2.20
N ALA A 121 20.50 0.84 3.16
CA ALA A 121 21.49 1.60 3.93
C ALA A 121 22.55 2.24 3.02
N ALA A 122 23.13 1.47 2.09
CA ALA A 122 24.10 2.00 1.14
C ALA A 122 23.51 3.14 0.27
N TRP A 123 22.25 3.00 -0.14
CA TRP A 123 21.58 4.05 -0.91
C TRP A 123 21.31 5.30 -0.07
N LEU A 124 20.87 5.16 1.19
CA LEU A 124 20.65 6.30 2.10
C LEU A 124 21.93 7.12 2.29
N GLU A 125 23.04 6.46 2.58
CA GLU A 125 24.34 7.12 2.78
C GLU A 125 24.80 7.84 1.51
N ALA A 126 24.67 7.19 0.35
CA ALA A 126 25.00 7.82 -0.94
C ALA A 126 24.10 9.03 -1.23
N ALA A 127 22.79 8.91 -1.06
CA ALA A 127 21.83 9.96 -1.39
C ALA A 127 22.00 11.23 -0.53
N ARG A 128 22.41 11.09 0.74
CA ARG A 128 22.63 12.22 1.65
C ARG A 128 23.81 13.10 1.24
N GLY A 129 24.88 12.49 0.74
CA GLY A 129 26.09 13.20 0.30
C GLY A 129 26.11 13.51 -1.21
N ALA A 130 25.19 12.96 -1.99
CA ALA A 130 25.19 13.10 -3.43
C ALA A 130 24.93 14.54 -3.87
N ARG A 131 25.76 15.02 -4.81
CA ARG A 131 25.52 16.27 -5.53
C ARG A 131 24.43 16.07 -6.57
N VAL A 132 23.41 16.93 -6.54
CA VAL A 132 22.34 16.99 -7.53
C VAL A 132 22.83 17.81 -8.72
N VAL A 133 22.76 17.23 -9.92
CA VAL A 133 23.21 17.85 -11.17
C VAL A 133 22.07 18.25 -12.09
N ALA A 134 20.86 17.74 -11.85
CA ALA A 134 19.64 18.18 -12.53
C ALA A 134 18.42 17.95 -11.63
N LEU A 135 17.44 18.83 -11.75
CA LEU A 135 16.18 18.77 -11.00
C LEU A 135 14.98 18.95 -11.95
N GLU A 136 14.50 17.84 -12.48
CA GLU A 136 13.53 17.81 -13.58
C GLU A 136 12.08 17.86 -13.08
N ARG A 137 11.18 18.48 -13.87
CA ARG A 137 9.73 18.46 -13.61
C ARG A 137 9.14 17.12 -14.07
N GLY A 138 8.20 16.59 -13.29
CA GLY A 138 7.50 15.34 -13.61
C GLY A 138 8.22 14.08 -13.12
N GLY A 139 7.61 12.92 -13.33
CA GLY A 139 8.17 11.62 -12.94
C GLY A 139 8.05 11.24 -11.46
N CYS A 140 7.62 12.17 -10.60
CA CYS A 140 7.53 11.97 -9.14
C CYS A 140 6.17 12.43 -8.57
N GLY A 141 5.09 12.24 -9.34
CA GLY A 141 3.74 12.58 -8.93
C GLY A 141 3.44 14.07 -9.08
N ARG A 142 3.27 14.78 -7.96
CA ARG A 142 2.81 16.19 -7.93
C ARG A 142 3.73 17.14 -8.68
N SER A 143 3.16 18.26 -9.14
CA SER A 143 3.90 19.32 -9.85
C SER A 143 4.92 20.06 -8.98
N SER A 144 4.79 20.01 -7.64
CA SER A 144 5.78 20.53 -6.69
C SER A 144 6.98 19.61 -6.50
N ASN A 145 6.83 18.31 -6.80
CA ASN A 145 7.91 17.33 -6.68
C ASN A 145 8.84 17.39 -7.89
N ARG A 146 10.06 16.88 -7.73
CA ARG A 146 11.08 16.88 -8.78
C ARG A 146 11.77 15.54 -8.89
N LEU A 147 12.21 15.21 -10.10
CA LEU A 147 13.13 14.10 -10.33
C LEU A 147 14.56 14.64 -10.25
N ALA A 148 15.27 14.31 -9.17
CA ALA A 148 16.69 14.62 -9.04
C ALA A 148 17.53 13.59 -9.79
N ARG A 149 18.57 14.09 -10.46
CA ARG A 149 19.68 13.30 -10.99
C ARG A 149 20.93 13.63 -10.19
N PHE A 150 21.56 12.61 -9.64
CA PHE A 150 22.81 12.76 -8.92
C PHE A 150 24.01 12.70 -9.88
N ALA A 151 25.17 13.18 -9.43
CA ALA A 151 26.40 13.21 -10.22
C ALA A 151 26.89 11.81 -10.66
N ASP A 152 26.52 10.76 -9.92
CA ASP A 152 26.80 9.37 -10.27
C ASP A 152 25.80 8.77 -11.30
N GLY A 153 24.86 9.59 -11.78
CA GLY A 153 23.83 9.20 -12.76
C GLY A 153 22.60 8.53 -12.14
N THR A 154 22.62 8.21 -10.84
CA THR A 154 21.45 7.69 -10.15
C THR A 154 20.38 8.77 -9.95
N ARG A 155 19.15 8.35 -9.64
CA ARG A 155 17.99 9.24 -9.60
C ARG A 155 17.20 9.07 -8.30
N ALA A 156 16.58 10.15 -7.85
CA ALA A 156 15.70 10.17 -6.71
C ALA A 156 14.45 11.01 -7.01
N CYS A 157 13.31 10.56 -6.53
CA CYS A 157 12.15 11.43 -6.40
C CYS A 157 12.32 12.31 -5.18
N VAL A 158 12.36 13.62 -5.41
CA VAL A 158 12.42 14.63 -4.36
C VAL A 158 11.01 15.14 -4.12
N ARG A 159 10.51 14.92 -2.92
CA ARG A 159 9.18 15.38 -2.52
C ARG A 159 9.31 16.57 -1.60
N TYR A 160 8.69 17.66 -2.04
CA TYR A 160 8.63 18.89 -1.25
C TYR A 160 7.51 18.85 -0.22
N GLY A 161 6.49 18.02 -0.45
CA GLY A 161 5.29 17.96 0.36
C GLY A 161 4.42 19.20 0.17
N ILE A 162 3.18 19.14 0.62
CA ILE A 162 2.33 20.32 0.79
C ILE A 162 2.70 21.02 2.10
N ASN A 163 3.08 20.23 3.12
CA ASN A 163 3.53 20.70 4.41
C ASN A 163 4.59 19.75 5.03
N PRO A 164 5.32 20.19 6.06
CA PRO A 164 6.32 19.35 6.73
C PRO A 164 5.77 18.06 7.35
N GLU A 165 4.49 18.03 7.74
CA GLU A 165 3.84 16.84 8.31
C GLU A 165 3.78 15.68 7.31
N GLN A 166 3.57 15.95 6.03
CA GLN A 166 3.58 14.93 4.98
C GLN A 166 4.96 14.32 4.78
N ILE A 167 6.01 15.15 4.81
CA ILE A 167 7.41 14.67 4.74
C ILE A 167 7.75 13.86 5.99
N GLN A 168 7.30 14.31 7.16
CA GLN A 168 7.44 13.56 8.41
C GLN A 168 6.72 12.22 8.34
N GLY A 169 5.49 12.21 7.82
CA GLY A 169 4.68 11.01 7.61
C GLY A 169 5.35 10.01 6.67
N GLU A 170 5.95 10.48 5.58
CA GLU A 170 6.68 9.63 4.64
C GLU A 170 7.91 8.99 5.30
N ALA A 171 8.72 9.79 6.01
CA ALA A 171 9.91 9.30 6.71
C ALA A 171 9.56 8.29 7.80
N LEU A 172 8.60 8.61 8.67
CA LEU A 172 8.17 7.71 9.74
C LEU A 172 7.53 6.43 9.18
N SER A 173 6.83 6.49 8.04
CA SER A 173 6.27 5.32 7.37
C SER A 173 7.37 4.37 6.89
N TYR A 174 8.47 4.90 6.34
CA TYR A 174 9.65 4.09 5.98
C TYR A 174 10.26 3.37 7.21
N TYR A 175 10.44 4.08 8.32
CA TYR A 175 10.98 3.47 9.55
C TYR A 175 9.99 2.49 10.21
N LEU A 176 8.68 2.75 10.15
CA LEU A 176 7.67 1.81 10.61
C LEU A 176 7.69 0.52 9.77
N ALA A 177 7.86 0.63 8.45
CA ALA A 177 8.01 -0.55 7.60
C ALA A 177 9.23 -1.39 7.99
N ARG A 178 10.37 -0.76 8.32
CA ARG A 178 11.55 -1.46 8.87
C ARG A 178 11.25 -2.16 10.20
N LEU A 179 10.54 -1.49 11.11
CA LEU A 179 10.14 -2.06 12.39
C LEU A 179 9.25 -3.31 12.20
N LEU A 180 8.34 -3.28 11.23
CA LEU A 180 7.42 -4.37 10.90
C LEU A 180 8.02 -5.48 10.02
N GLY A 181 9.24 -5.30 9.48
CA GLY A 181 9.86 -6.25 8.56
C GLY A 181 9.34 -6.16 7.12
N LEU A 182 8.73 -5.02 6.78
CA LEU A 182 8.11 -4.67 5.50
C LEU A 182 8.96 -3.72 4.65
N GLN A 183 10.19 -3.41 5.07
CA GLN A 183 11.11 -2.51 4.35
C GLN A 183 11.37 -2.93 2.90
N ARG A 184 11.18 -4.20 2.58
CA ARG A 184 11.28 -4.70 1.21
C ARG A 184 10.28 -4.06 0.24
N HIS A 185 9.15 -3.56 0.74
CA HIS A 185 8.08 -2.96 -0.06
C HIS A 185 8.19 -1.43 -0.14
N VAL A 186 8.88 -0.77 0.80
CA VAL A 186 8.99 0.69 0.82
C VAL A 186 10.37 1.09 0.28
N PRO A 187 10.46 1.93 -0.76
CA PRO A 187 11.75 2.35 -1.28
C PRO A 187 12.58 3.06 -0.21
N PRO A 188 13.92 2.94 -0.27
CA PRO A 188 14.81 3.67 0.62
C PRO A 188 14.57 5.18 0.50
N LEU A 189 14.51 5.84 1.66
CA LEU A 189 14.23 7.26 1.81
C LEU A 189 15.29 7.91 2.70
N ALA A 190 15.78 9.07 2.27
CA ALA A 190 16.63 9.96 3.05
C ALA A 190 16.00 11.36 3.12
N LEU A 191 16.28 12.11 4.18
CA LEU A 191 15.89 13.52 4.26
C LEU A 191 17.03 14.43 3.77
N ALA A 192 16.66 15.52 3.12
CA ALA A 192 17.56 16.60 2.78
C ALA A 192 16.95 17.95 3.10
N ARG A 193 17.81 18.95 3.32
CA ARG A 193 17.41 20.33 3.49
C ARG A 193 17.71 21.06 2.19
N VAL A 194 16.77 21.87 1.74
CA VAL A 194 16.92 22.72 0.56
C VAL A 194 17.84 23.88 0.93
N GLU A 195 19.08 23.82 0.47
CA GLU A 195 20.07 24.87 0.69
C GLU A 195 20.68 25.23 -0.66
N ALA A 196 20.24 26.33 -1.28
CA ALA A 196 20.65 26.69 -2.64
C ALA A 196 22.18 26.80 -2.80
N ARG A 197 22.87 27.24 -1.73
CA ARG A 197 24.33 27.34 -1.69
C ARG A 197 25.02 26.11 -1.08
N GLY A 198 24.25 25.13 -0.62
CA GLY A 198 24.76 23.88 -0.06
C GLY A 198 25.37 22.97 -1.13
N ALA A 199 26.36 22.17 -0.75
CA ALA A 199 27.11 21.31 -1.68
C ALA A 199 26.21 20.36 -2.50
N GLN A 200 25.08 19.94 -1.92
CA GLN A 200 24.12 19.05 -2.59
C GLN A 200 23.37 19.75 -3.73
N TRP A 201 23.01 21.03 -3.59
CA TRP A 201 22.10 21.72 -4.51
C TRP A 201 22.73 22.84 -5.34
N ALA A 202 24.00 23.17 -5.09
CA ALA A 202 24.69 24.32 -5.67
C ALA A 202 24.61 24.41 -7.21
N GLN A 203 24.44 23.30 -7.92
CA GLN A 203 24.36 23.27 -9.39
C GLN A 203 22.95 23.40 -9.95
N VAL A 204 21.92 23.31 -9.12
CA VAL A 204 20.51 23.34 -9.53
C VAL A 204 19.74 24.51 -8.90
N GLN A 205 20.43 25.62 -8.64
CA GLN A 205 19.87 26.81 -7.99
C GLN A 205 18.72 27.43 -8.80
N GLU A 206 18.85 27.44 -10.13
CA GLU A 206 17.84 27.98 -11.03
C GLU A 206 16.58 27.11 -11.01
N GLU A 207 16.73 25.78 -10.98
CA GLU A 207 15.63 24.83 -10.91
C GLU A 207 14.93 24.86 -9.55
N LEU A 208 15.67 25.05 -8.45
CA LEU A 208 15.10 25.30 -7.12
C LEU A 208 14.25 26.57 -7.12
N ARG A 209 14.76 27.67 -7.71
CA ARG A 209 14.01 28.93 -7.83
C ARG A 209 12.75 28.75 -8.68
N ALA A 210 12.86 28.05 -9.81
CA ALA A 210 11.74 27.72 -10.70
C ALA A 210 10.77 26.69 -10.10
N ALA A 211 11.14 26.03 -9.00
CA ALA A 211 10.27 25.17 -8.21
C ALA A 211 9.56 25.91 -7.07
N HIS A 212 9.95 27.14 -6.78
CA HIS A 212 9.45 27.93 -5.66
C HIS A 212 9.59 27.20 -4.31
N TRP A 213 10.66 26.41 -4.16
CA TRP A 213 10.96 25.76 -2.89
C TRP A 213 11.61 26.77 -1.94
N THR A 214 11.15 26.78 -0.70
CA THR A 214 11.67 27.68 0.33
C THR A 214 13.03 27.19 0.81
N GLU A 215 14.00 28.10 0.93
CA GLU A 215 15.30 27.83 1.55
C GLU A 215 15.11 27.33 2.99
N GLY A 216 15.83 26.28 3.37
CA GLY A 216 15.76 25.66 4.68
C GLY A 216 14.65 24.62 4.85
N SER A 217 13.74 24.46 3.88
CA SER A 217 12.72 23.41 3.90
C SER A 217 13.33 22.01 3.88
N VAL A 218 12.68 21.07 4.56
CA VAL A 218 13.04 19.65 4.54
C VAL A 218 12.25 18.94 3.44
N VAL A 219 12.96 18.16 2.62
CA VAL A 219 12.40 17.34 1.54
C VAL A 219 12.80 15.88 1.74
N SER A 220 11.99 14.97 1.23
CA SER A 220 12.38 13.55 1.15
C SER A 220 13.01 13.25 -0.21
N LEU A 221 14.07 12.44 -0.18
CA LEU A 221 14.72 11.82 -1.33
C LEU A 221 14.35 10.35 -1.29
N THR A 222 13.48 9.92 -2.20
CA THR A 222 13.07 8.51 -2.33
C THR A 222 13.68 7.93 -3.59
N ARG A 223 14.31 6.75 -3.49
CA ARG A 223 14.95 6.10 -4.65
C ARG A 223 14.00 6.03 -5.85
N TRP A 224 14.43 6.56 -7.00
CA TRP A 224 13.66 6.43 -8.24
C TRP A 224 13.73 5.00 -8.76
N LEU A 225 12.60 4.48 -9.24
CA LEU A 225 12.47 3.11 -9.71
C LEU A 225 12.01 3.11 -11.19
N PRO A 226 12.81 2.54 -12.11
CA PRO A 226 12.39 2.35 -13.48
C PRO A 226 11.37 1.22 -13.61
N ASN A 227 10.62 1.22 -14.71
CA ASN A 227 9.83 0.08 -15.18
C ASN A 227 8.81 -0.43 -14.16
N LEU A 228 8.18 0.51 -13.45
CA LEU A 228 7.03 0.22 -12.60
C LEU A 228 5.80 -0.04 -13.46
N THR A 229 5.00 -1.02 -13.07
CA THR A 229 3.70 -1.30 -13.70
C THR A 229 2.57 -1.12 -12.71
N ASP A 230 1.40 -0.75 -13.21
CA ASP A 230 0.18 -0.61 -12.42
C ASP A 230 -0.21 -1.93 -11.76
N VAL A 231 -0.88 -1.81 -10.62
CA VAL A 231 -1.42 -2.95 -9.86
C VAL A 231 -2.91 -2.72 -9.64
N VAL A 232 -3.71 -3.74 -9.93
CA VAL A 232 -5.16 -3.74 -9.73
C VAL A 232 -5.50 -4.54 -8.47
N VAL A 233 -6.56 -4.13 -7.79
CA VAL A 233 -7.05 -4.82 -6.59
C VAL A 233 -7.36 -6.30 -6.88
N PRO A 234 -6.85 -7.26 -6.09
CA PRO A 234 -7.10 -8.67 -6.29
C PRO A 234 -8.57 -9.06 -6.10
N SER A 235 -8.97 -10.17 -6.71
CA SER A 235 -10.37 -10.63 -6.69
C SER A 235 -11.02 -10.76 -5.29
N PRO A 236 -10.35 -11.17 -4.20
CA PRO A 236 -10.98 -11.24 -2.87
C PRO A 236 -11.59 -9.93 -2.40
N TRP A 237 -10.99 -8.79 -2.75
CA TRP A 237 -11.47 -7.46 -2.34
C TRP A 237 -12.30 -6.77 -3.42
N ARG A 238 -12.59 -7.47 -4.53
CA ARG A 238 -13.51 -7.00 -5.58
C ARG A 238 -14.85 -7.74 -5.58
N SER A 239 -14.92 -8.90 -4.92
CA SER A 239 -16.15 -9.66 -4.79
C SER A 239 -17.13 -8.98 -3.84
N GLU A 240 -18.41 -9.33 -3.92
CA GLU A 240 -19.47 -8.79 -3.05
C GLU A 240 -19.18 -9.04 -1.56
N ASP A 241 -18.56 -10.17 -1.25
CA ASP A 241 -18.13 -10.47 0.12
C ASP A 241 -16.92 -9.63 0.55
N GLY A 242 -16.04 -9.20 -0.35
CA GLY A 242 -14.92 -8.29 -0.04
C GLY A 242 -13.93 -8.80 1.03
N HIS A 243 -13.94 -10.09 1.34
CA HIS A 243 -13.17 -10.71 2.42
C HIS A 243 -12.10 -11.67 1.86
N LEU A 244 -10.97 -11.78 2.59
CA LEU A 244 -9.94 -12.78 2.40
C LEU A 244 -9.87 -13.70 3.63
N ARG A 245 -10.54 -14.85 3.55
CA ARG A 245 -10.65 -15.81 4.66
C ARG A 245 -9.75 -17.04 4.41
N PRO A 246 -9.14 -17.62 5.47
CA PRO A 246 -8.41 -18.89 5.36
C PRO A 246 -9.39 -20.06 5.26
N LEU A 247 -10.16 -20.14 4.18
CA LEU A 247 -11.08 -21.26 4.00
C LEU A 247 -10.28 -22.50 3.58
N ARG A 248 -10.11 -23.42 4.55
CA ARG A 248 -9.37 -24.69 4.46
C ARG A 248 -10.08 -25.79 3.67
N ALA A 249 -11.36 -25.64 3.35
CA ALA A 249 -12.13 -26.69 2.67
C ALA A 249 -11.74 -26.81 1.19
N ALA A 250 -11.91 -28.00 0.61
CA ALA A 250 -11.96 -28.16 -0.84
C ALA A 250 -13.04 -27.21 -1.39
N GLY A 251 -12.62 -26.20 -2.17
CA GLY A 251 -13.49 -25.10 -2.62
C GLY A 251 -13.37 -23.77 -1.85
N GLY A 252 -12.46 -23.66 -0.87
CA GLY A 252 -12.18 -22.38 -0.19
C GLY A 252 -11.52 -21.35 -1.12
N GLU A 253 -11.64 -20.06 -0.78
CA GLU A 253 -11.17 -18.89 -1.56
C GLU A 253 -9.71 -18.97 -2.05
N LEU A 254 -8.87 -19.81 -1.40
CA LEU A 254 -7.45 -20.00 -1.72
C LEU A 254 -7.16 -21.28 -2.51
N ALA A 255 -8.06 -22.27 -2.53
CA ALA A 255 -7.80 -23.61 -3.05
C ALA A 255 -7.65 -23.65 -4.59
N ASN A 256 -8.30 -22.72 -5.28
CA ASN A 256 -8.34 -22.65 -6.74
C ASN A 256 -7.41 -21.56 -7.31
N ARG A 257 -6.57 -20.94 -6.48
CA ARG A 257 -5.65 -19.88 -6.91
C ARG A 257 -4.34 -20.45 -7.40
N SER A 258 -3.80 -19.84 -8.44
CA SER A 258 -2.44 -20.11 -8.89
C SER A 258 -1.41 -19.69 -7.85
N GLN A 259 -0.22 -20.26 -7.94
CA GLN A 259 0.89 -19.92 -7.06
C GLN A 259 1.23 -18.41 -7.13
N ALA A 260 1.17 -17.82 -8.33
CA ALA A 260 1.47 -16.40 -8.53
C ALA A 260 0.42 -15.51 -7.84
N GLU A 261 -0.86 -15.86 -7.93
CA GLU A 261 -1.92 -15.14 -7.23
C GLU A 261 -1.77 -15.24 -5.71
N LEU A 262 -1.39 -16.41 -5.19
CA LEU A 262 -1.16 -16.58 -3.75
C LEU A 262 0.01 -15.71 -3.27
N VAL A 263 1.13 -15.67 -4.02
CA VAL A 263 2.28 -14.78 -3.71
C VAL A 263 1.85 -13.31 -3.73
N ASP A 264 0.99 -12.92 -4.67
CA ASP A 264 0.46 -11.56 -4.72
C ASP A 264 -0.39 -11.25 -3.48
N LEU A 265 -1.27 -12.16 -3.08
CA LEU A 265 -2.08 -12.01 -1.87
C LEU A 265 -1.23 -11.87 -0.61
N VAL A 266 -0.07 -12.54 -0.51
CA VAL A 266 0.84 -12.30 0.62
C VAL A 266 1.20 -10.81 0.70
N GLN A 267 1.65 -10.23 -0.41
CA GLN A 267 2.07 -8.83 -0.46
C GLN A 267 0.93 -7.85 -0.18
N TRP A 268 -0.27 -8.14 -0.68
CA TRP A 268 -1.47 -7.35 -0.40
C TRP A 268 -1.89 -7.40 1.07
N THR A 269 -1.75 -8.55 1.74
CA THR A 269 -2.03 -8.62 3.18
C THR A 269 -1.07 -7.76 3.99
N ASP A 270 0.22 -7.67 3.63
CA ASP A 270 1.11 -6.72 4.30
C ASP A 270 0.76 -5.26 4.00
N LEU A 271 0.36 -4.95 2.76
CA LEU A 271 -0.07 -3.60 2.39
C LEU A 271 -1.25 -3.17 3.26
N ILE A 272 -2.30 -3.99 3.36
CA ILE A 272 -3.51 -3.66 4.14
C ILE A 272 -3.15 -3.44 5.61
N LEU A 273 -2.29 -4.28 6.18
CA LEU A 273 -1.81 -4.12 7.56
C LEU A 273 -1.01 -2.83 7.73
N PHE A 274 -0.14 -2.50 6.78
CA PHE A 274 0.70 -1.32 6.80
C PHE A 274 -0.10 -0.03 6.64
N ASP A 275 -1.02 0.01 5.68
CA ASP A 275 -1.92 1.14 5.44
C ASP A 275 -2.86 1.34 6.63
N TYR A 276 -3.37 0.26 7.24
CA TYR A 276 -4.14 0.35 8.47
C TYR A 276 -3.33 0.97 9.61
N LEU A 277 -2.09 0.55 9.85
CA LEU A 277 -1.29 1.12 10.94
C LEU A 277 -0.95 2.59 10.67
N THR A 278 -0.66 2.95 9.42
CA THR A 278 -0.31 4.31 9.02
C THR A 278 -1.51 5.22 8.77
N ALA A 279 -2.74 4.72 8.67
CA ALA A 279 -3.91 5.48 8.19
C ALA A 279 -3.73 5.97 6.75
N ASN A 280 -2.91 5.29 5.95
CA ASN A 280 -2.73 5.72 4.58
C ASN A 280 -4.04 5.52 3.82
N PHE A 281 -4.62 6.63 3.38
CA PHE A 281 -5.90 6.64 2.68
C PHE A 281 -5.75 6.77 1.16
N ASP A 282 -4.55 7.07 0.64
CA ASP A 282 -4.31 7.37 -0.77
C ASP A 282 -3.80 6.15 -1.56
N ARG A 283 -4.48 5.01 -1.36
CA ARG A 283 -4.23 3.72 -2.03
C ARG A 283 -5.54 2.92 -2.22
N LEU A 284 -5.72 1.83 -1.47
CA LEU A 284 -6.90 0.98 -1.58
C LEU A 284 -8.12 1.66 -0.95
N VAL A 285 -7.93 2.39 0.14
CA VAL A 285 -8.99 3.14 0.83
C VAL A 285 -9.61 4.20 -0.06
N SER A 286 -8.82 4.95 -0.84
CA SER A 286 -9.35 5.90 -1.82
C SER A 286 -10.18 5.22 -2.89
N ASN A 287 -9.79 4.02 -3.35
CA ASN A 287 -10.61 3.24 -4.28
C ASN A 287 -11.95 2.85 -3.63
N LEU A 288 -11.94 2.38 -2.37
CA LEU A 288 -13.16 2.03 -1.64
C LEU A 288 -14.08 3.24 -1.46
N PHE A 289 -13.52 4.40 -1.15
CA PHE A 289 -14.27 5.65 -1.07
C PHE A 289 -14.88 6.03 -2.43
N SER A 290 -14.13 5.84 -3.53
CA SER A 290 -14.59 6.19 -4.87
C SER A 290 -15.68 5.27 -5.43
N LEU A 291 -15.93 4.10 -4.84
CA LEU A 291 -17.00 3.19 -5.27
C LEU A 291 -18.39 3.84 -5.28
N GLN A 292 -18.62 4.85 -4.45
CA GLN A 292 -19.89 5.58 -4.40
C GLN A 292 -20.18 6.37 -5.70
N TRP A 293 -19.16 6.65 -6.51
CA TRP A 293 -19.31 7.36 -7.80
C TRP A 293 -18.93 6.50 -8.99
N ASP A 294 -18.04 5.51 -8.81
CA ASP A 294 -17.56 4.67 -9.90
C ASP A 294 -17.44 3.20 -9.47
N PRO A 295 -18.39 2.35 -9.89
CA PRO A 295 -18.39 0.92 -9.53
C PRO A 295 -17.21 0.15 -10.14
N ARG A 296 -16.49 0.74 -11.10
CA ARG A 296 -15.33 0.10 -11.76
C ARG A 296 -13.99 0.51 -11.16
N VAL A 297 -13.96 1.40 -10.15
CA VAL A 297 -12.69 1.91 -9.60
C VAL A 297 -11.78 0.80 -9.06
N MET A 298 -12.36 -0.28 -8.54
CA MET A 298 -11.63 -1.45 -8.05
C MET A 298 -10.99 -2.30 -9.16
N GLN A 299 -11.35 -2.04 -10.43
CA GLN A 299 -10.76 -2.69 -11.62
C GLN A 299 -9.65 -1.85 -12.26
N ARG A 300 -9.37 -0.66 -11.71
CA ARG A 300 -8.32 0.24 -12.17
C ARG A 300 -7.05 0.09 -11.33
N ALA A 301 -5.98 0.75 -11.78
CA ALA A 301 -4.75 0.87 -11.02
C ALA A 301 -5.01 1.45 -9.62
N THR A 302 -4.41 0.86 -8.60
CA THR A 302 -4.45 1.35 -7.23
C THR A 302 -3.45 2.50 -7.09
N SER A 303 -3.93 3.65 -6.60
CA SER A 303 -3.10 4.84 -6.39
C SER A 303 -1.85 4.50 -5.59
N ASN A 304 -0.71 5.09 -5.99
CA ASN A 304 0.58 5.01 -5.31
C ASN A 304 1.14 3.58 -5.08
N LEU A 305 0.52 2.55 -5.64
CA LEU A 305 0.92 1.15 -5.53
C LEU A 305 1.34 0.61 -6.89
N HIS A 306 2.58 0.17 -6.99
CA HIS A 306 3.13 -0.33 -8.24
C HIS A 306 3.80 -1.68 -8.06
N ARG A 307 4.00 -2.39 -9.17
CA ARG A 307 4.82 -3.59 -9.22
C ARG A 307 6.17 -3.25 -9.85
N GLY A 308 7.24 -3.59 -9.14
CA GLY A 308 8.60 -3.52 -9.69
C GLY A 308 8.87 -4.65 -10.67
N PRO A 309 9.95 -4.56 -11.47
CA PRO A 309 10.28 -5.58 -12.48
C PRO A 309 10.52 -6.98 -11.90
N GLY A 310 10.91 -7.07 -10.62
CA GLY A 310 11.04 -8.35 -9.91
C GLY A 310 9.73 -8.92 -9.36
N GLY A 311 8.59 -8.29 -9.62
CA GLY A 311 7.26 -8.72 -9.16
C GLY A 311 6.86 -8.22 -7.77
N ALA A 312 7.76 -7.53 -7.05
CA ALA A 312 7.49 -6.96 -5.73
C ALA A 312 6.44 -5.83 -5.83
N LEU A 313 5.46 -5.82 -4.93
CA LEU A 313 4.66 -4.63 -4.69
C LEU A 313 5.52 -3.56 -4.00
N VAL A 314 5.41 -2.34 -4.50
CA VAL A 314 6.17 -1.17 -4.05
C VAL A 314 5.20 -0.11 -3.53
N PHE A 315 5.41 0.27 -2.28
CA PHE A 315 4.59 1.21 -1.54
C PHE A 315 5.19 2.62 -1.68
N LEU A 316 4.79 3.34 -2.73
CA LEU A 316 5.23 4.71 -3.01
C LEU A 316 4.35 5.76 -2.33
N ASP A 317 4.84 6.98 -2.15
CA ASP A 317 4.01 8.10 -1.70
C ASP A 317 3.29 7.86 -0.36
N ASN A 318 4.07 7.66 0.70
CA ASN A 318 3.52 7.43 2.03
C ASN A 318 3.25 8.76 2.80
N GLU A 319 3.17 9.88 2.07
CA GLU A 319 2.86 11.22 2.63
C GLU A 319 1.46 11.29 3.25
N ALA A 320 0.52 10.49 2.75
CA ALA A 320 -0.84 10.38 3.29
C ALA A 320 -0.93 9.48 4.55
N GLY A 321 0.20 8.90 4.99
CA GLY A 321 0.31 8.07 6.18
C GLY A 321 0.79 8.83 7.42
N LEU A 322 0.66 8.18 8.57
CA LEU A 322 0.97 8.66 9.91
C LEU A 322 0.47 10.08 10.12
N VAL A 323 1.29 10.98 10.65
CA VAL A 323 1.00 12.40 10.94
C VAL A 323 -0.20 12.97 10.19
N HIS A 324 -0.14 13.04 8.85
CA HIS A 324 -1.23 13.54 8.04
C HIS A 324 -2.47 12.63 8.04
N GLY A 325 -2.29 11.33 7.81
CA GLY A 325 -3.35 10.32 7.87
C GLY A 325 -4.06 10.24 9.23
N TYR A 326 -3.34 10.46 10.33
CA TYR A 326 -3.85 10.45 11.70
C TYR A 326 -4.72 11.66 12.00
N ARG A 327 -4.35 12.84 11.47
CA ARG A 327 -5.17 14.04 11.56
C ARG A 327 -6.54 13.86 10.91
N VAL A 328 -6.63 13.06 9.85
CA VAL A 328 -7.88 12.81 9.11
C VAL A 328 -8.46 11.40 9.37
N ALA A 329 -7.93 10.65 10.33
CA ALA A 329 -8.30 9.25 10.55
C ALA A 329 -9.81 9.06 10.76
N GLY A 330 -10.46 9.97 11.50
CA GLY A 330 -11.91 9.92 11.73
C GLY A 330 -12.77 9.95 10.45
N MET A 331 -12.26 10.50 9.34
CA MET A 331 -12.96 10.48 8.04
C MET A 331 -12.79 9.14 7.31
N TRP A 332 -11.62 8.49 7.46
CA TRP A 332 -11.19 7.36 6.65
C TRP A 332 -11.26 6.01 7.37
N ASP A 333 -11.37 5.99 8.70
CA ASP A 333 -11.39 4.75 9.50
C ASP A 333 -12.61 3.87 9.20
N LYS A 334 -13.72 4.47 8.76
CA LYS A 334 -14.88 3.74 8.23
C LYS A 334 -14.58 2.89 6.99
N TYR A 335 -13.43 3.08 6.35
CA TYR A 335 -12.92 2.23 5.26
C TYR A 335 -11.70 1.40 5.69
N ASN A 336 -10.76 2.00 6.43
CA ASN A 336 -9.54 1.32 6.89
C ASN A 336 -9.84 0.13 7.81
N GLU A 337 -10.73 0.28 8.79
CA GLU A 337 -11.04 -0.78 9.76
C GLU A 337 -11.75 -1.98 9.11
N PRO A 338 -12.84 -1.80 8.33
CA PRO A 338 -13.47 -2.91 7.62
C PRO A 338 -12.51 -3.62 6.65
N LEU A 339 -11.64 -2.84 5.98
CA LEU A 339 -10.63 -3.40 5.09
C LEU A 339 -9.62 -4.27 5.86
N LEU A 340 -9.14 -3.84 7.03
CA LEU A 340 -8.31 -4.70 7.87
C LEU A 340 -9.06 -5.96 8.33
N GLN A 341 -10.29 -5.79 8.83
CA GLN A 341 -11.13 -6.89 9.29
C GLN A 341 -11.43 -7.91 8.20
N SER A 342 -11.31 -7.51 6.93
CA SER A 342 -11.45 -8.40 5.79
C SER A 342 -10.36 -9.46 5.68
N VAL A 343 -9.21 -9.26 6.33
CA VAL A 343 -8.03 -10.13 6.23
C VAL A 343 -7.92 -11.04 7.45
N CYS A 344 -7.90 -12.35 7.25
CA CYS A 344 -7.56 -13.32 8.31
C CYS A 344 -6.41 -14.27 7.92
N VAL A 345 -5.58 -13.87 6.96
CA VAL A 345 -4.34 -14.57 6.58
C VAL A 345 -3.21 -13.56 6.59
N PHE A 346 -2.13 -13.87 7.31
CA PHE A 346 -1.05 -12.93 7.57
C PHE A 346 0.30 -13.56 7.26
N ARG A 347 1.30 -12.74 6.89
CA ARG A 347 2.69 -13.18 6.91
C ARG A 347 3.11 -13.41 8.37
N GLU A 348 3.60 -14.60 8.69
CA GLU A 348 3.91 -15.00 10.06
C GLU A 348 4.96 -14.09 10.69
N ARG A 349 6.00 -13.73 9.92
CA ARG A 349 7.06 -12.84 10.38
C ARG A 349 6.54 -11.44 10.73
N THR A 350 5.66 -10.88 9.92
CA THR A 350 5.02 -9.57 10.16
C THR A 350 4.12 -9.64 11.39
N ALA A 351 3.27 -10.67 11.48
CA ALA A 351 2.35 -10.87 12.60
C ALA A 351 3.09 -11.04 13.95
N ARG A 352 4.21 -11.77 13.98
CA ARG A 352 5.03 -11.91 15.18
C ARG A 352 5.56 -10.55 15.68
N ARG A 353 6.09 -9.71 14.78
CA ARG A 353 6.56 -8.36 15.12
C ARG A 353 5.43 -7.49 15.66
N VAL A 354 4.25 -7.53 15.06
CA VAL A 354 3.07 -6.81 15.58
C VAL A 354 2.72 -7.28 17.01
N LEU A 355 2.67 -8.59 17.24
CA LEU A 355 2.36 -9.15 18.56
C LEU A 355 3.44 -8.82 19.61
N GLU A 356 4.71 -8.73 19.21
CA GLU A 356 5.81 -8.29 20.08
C GLU A 356 5.67 -6.82 20.47
N LEU A 357 5.41 -5.94 19.50
CA LEU A 357 5.15 -4.52 19.76
C LEU A 357 3.91 -4.32 20.66
N HIS A 358 2.87 -5.13 20.46
CA HIS A 358 1.65 -5.08 21.26
C HIS A 358 1.93 -5.50 22.71
N ARG A 359 2.70 -6.58 22.91
CA ARG A 359 3.11 -7.01 24.27
C ARG A 359 4.00 -5.97 24.96
N GLY A 360 4.85 -5.28 24.21
CA GLY A 360 5.74 -4.25 24.74
C GLY A 360 5.07 -2.92 25.08
N GLN A 361 3.91 -2.62 24.47
CA GLN A 361 3.23 -1.31 24.59
C GLN A 361 4.16 -0.13 24.28
N ASP A 362 5.13 -0.34 23.39
CA ASP A 362 6.25 0.57 23.15
C ASP A 362 6.47 0.85 21.65
N ALA A 363 5.42 0.76 20.84
CA ALA A 363 5.51 0.90 19.38
C ALA A 363 6.09 2.26 18.97
N ALA A 364 5.56 3.36 19.52
CA ALA A 364 6.05 4.71 19.24
C ALA A 364 7.49 4.92 19.73
N ALA A 365 7.85 4.37 20.91
CA ALA A 365 9.20 4.47 21.44
C ALA A 365 10.23 3.70 20.60
N ARG A 366 9.87 2.51 20.10
CA ARG A 366 10.72 1.73 19.18
C ARG A 366 10.87 2.42 17.83
N LEU A 367 9.78 2.95 17.28
CA LEU A 367 9.82 3.73 16.05
C LEU A 367 10.73 4.96 16.21
N LEU A 368 10.58 5.67 17.32
CA LEU A 368 11.40 6.84 17.64
C LEU A 368 12.89 6.48 17.73
N ARG A 369 13.26 5.44 18.48
CA ARG A 369 14.64 4.98 18.57
C ARG A 369 15.23 4.63 17.21
N LEU A 370 14.46 3.91 16.39
CA LEU A 370 14.91 3.53 15.05
C LEU A 370 15.08 4.75 14.14
N TYR A 371 14.14 5.70 14.20
CA TYR A 371 14.17 6.92 13.42
C TYR A 371 15.34 7.82 13.81
N GLN A 372 15.51 8.09 15.10
CA GLN A 372 16.62 8.88 15.65
C GLN A 372 17.98 8.29 15.35
N HIS A 373 18.11 6.97 15.44
CA HIS A 373 19.39 6.30 15.21
C HIS A 373 19.83 6.35 13.75
N HIS A 374 18.89 6.37 12.81
CA HIS A 374 19.19 6.22 11.39
C HIS A 374 18.96 7.47 10.55
N GLU A 375 18.23 8.47 11.03
CA GLU A 375 17.99 9.73 10.31
C GLU A 375 18.71 10.92 10.95
N PRO A 376 19.83 11.38 10.36
CA PRO A 376 20.56 12.54 10.86
C PRO A 376 19.72 13.83 10.95
N ARG A 377 18.73 13.99 10.06
CA ARG A 377 17.83 15.15 10.05
C ARG A 377 16.59 14.98 10.92
N PHE A 378 16.54 13.95 11.77
CA PHE A 378 15.48 13.75 12.76
C PHE A 378 15.08 15.04 13.51
N PRO A 379 16.01 15.89 14.01
CA PRO A 379 15.65 17.09 14.78
C PRO A 379 14.81 18.11 13.99
N GLU A 380 14.82 18.06 12.67
CA GLU A 380 14.14 19.04 11.81
C GLU A 380 12.65 18.74 11.63
N LEU A 381 12.26 17.45 11.70
CA LEU A 381 10.86 17.00 11.60
C LEU A 381 10.29 16.47 12.92
N ALA A 382 11.15 16.22 13.92
CA ALA A 382 10.80 15.73 15.25
C ALA A 382 10.10 14.36 15.28
N ALA A 383 9.81 13.90 16.51
CA ALA A 383 9.07 12.67 16.78
C ALA A 383 7.57 12.81 16.43
N LEU A 384 6.86 11.68 16.43
CA LEU A 384 5.39 11.71 16.50
C LEU A 384 4.96 12.50 17.74
N ALA A 385 4.04 13.44 17.55
CA ALA A 385 3.36 14.10 18.67
C ALA A 385 2.63 13.06 19.52
N GLU A 386 2.49 13.33 20.82
CA GLU A 386 1.92 12.39 21.79
C GLU A 386 0.54 11.81 21.38
N PRO A 387 -0.43 12.61 20.87
CA PRO A 387 -1.71 12.06 20.41
C PRO A 387 -1.56 11.06 19.25
N HIS A 388 -0.60 11.31 18.34
CA HIS A 388 -0.29 10.43 17.24
C HIS A 388 0.46 9.16 17.70
N ALA A 389 1.38 9.29 18.65
CA ALA A 389 2.05 8.15 19.28
C ALA A 389 1.04 7.19 19.94
N GLN A 390 0.08 7.75 20.69
CA GLN A 390 -1.00 6.98 21.31
C GLN A 390 -1.93 6.33 20.27
N LEU A 391 -2.24 7.05 19.18
CA LEU A 391 -3.06 6.50 18.10
C LEU A 391 -2.36 5.32 17.40
N LEU A 392 -1.05 5.42 17.14
CA LEU A 392 -0.26 4.30 16.61
C LEU A 392 -0.36 3.07 17.52
N GLN A 393 -0.21 3.25 18.84
CA GLN A 393 -0.34 2.16 19.81
C GLN A 393 -1.75 1.55 19.80
N ARG A 394 -2.81 2.37 19.83
CA ARG A 394 -4.21 1.88 19.77
C ARG A 394 -4.50 1.05 18.52
N ARG A 395 -4.01 1.50 17.36
CA ARG A 395 -4.19 0.77 16.10
C ARG A 395 -3.38 -0.51 16.08
N LEU A 396 -2.17 -0.49 16.60
CA LEU A 396 -1.40 -1.71 16.79
C LEU A 396 -2.11 -2.72 17.71
N ASP A 397 -2.72 -2.26 18.80
CA ASP A 397 -3.50 -3.10 19.70
C ASP A 397 -4.73 -3.70 19.01
N PHE A 398 -5.44 -2.91 18.21
CA PHE A 398 -6.56 -3.40 17.41
C PHE A 398 -6.10 -4.48 16.42
N LEU A 399 -5.02 -4.24 15.68
CA LEU A 399 -4.46 -5.21 14.74
C LEU A 399 -4.02 -6.50 15.46
N ALA A 400 -3.34 -6.39 16.60
CA ALA A 400 -2.93 -7.55 17.39
C ALA A 400 -4.13 -8.37 17.87
N LYS A 401 -5.17 -7.71 18.39
CA LYS A 401 -6.44 -8.36 18.78
C LYS A 401 -7.11 -9.04 17.58
N HIS A 402 -7.11 -8.41 16.41
CA HIS A 402 -7.65 -8.98 15.18
C HIS A 402 -6.89 -10.25 14.74
N ILE A 403 -5.56 -10.22 14.75
CA ILE A 403 -4.72 -11.40 14.45
C ILE A 403 -5.05 -12.55 15.43
N LEU A 404 -5.14 -12.25 16.73
CA LEU A 404 -5.49 -13.25 17.75
C LEU A 404 -6.91 -13.78 17.56
N HIS A 405 -7.86 -12.93 17.20
CA HIS A 405 -9.23 -13.32 16.89
C HIS A 405 -9.29 -14.27 15.68
N CYS A 406 -8.64 -13.93 14.57
CA CYS A 406 -8.55 -14.82 13.41
C CYS A 406 -7.91 -16.16 13.82
N LYS A 407 -6.85 -16.15 14.64
CA LYS A 407 -6.19 -17.38 15.10
C LYS A 407 -7.14 -18.25 15.93
N ALA A 408 -7.91 -17.66 16.84
CA ALA A 408 -8.91 -18.39 17.63
C ALA A 408 -10.03 -18.96 16.74
N LYS A 409 -10.44 -18.23 15.70
CA LYS A 409 -11.52 -18.61 14.79
C LYS A 409 -11.11 -19.70 13.78
N TYR A 410 -9.90 -19.64 13.24
CA TYR A 410 -9.47 -20.47 12.11
C TYR A 410 -8.28 -21.39 12.40
N GLY A 411 -7.60 -21.24 13.53
CA GLY A 411 -6.35 -21.95 13.87
C GLY A 411 -6.50 -23.41 14.32
N ARG A 412 -7.58 -24.10 13.94
CA ARG A 412 -7.80 -25.53 14.21
C ARG A 412 -7.34 -26.36 13.02
#